data_AF-A0A2E7RI12-F1
#
_entry.id   AF-A0A2E7RI12-F1
#
_cell.length_a   1.000
_cell.length_b   1.000
_cell.length_c   1.000
_cell.angle_alpha   90.00
_cell.angle_beta   90.00
_cell.angle_gamma   90.00
#
_symmetry.space_group_name_H-M   'P 1'
#
loop_
_entity.id
_entity.type
_entity.pdbx_description
1 polymer ?
#
loop_
_entity_poly.entity_id
_entity_poly.type
_entity_poly.pdbx_seq_one_letter_code
_entity_poly.pdbx_strand_id
1 'polypeptide(L)'
;MLGNTDVIDPTNGNYNNRGHSNLYGYGRANAASAVSGATRVDSVALSGTSMGSVGSTATFDISAAPANATWNLYWSWKTNGSVVNGLHPLDIGGKIHLLATGQTDSAGTASWTSAPLPSGISGRSVYLEALVSHNGLDFDSDPWVMSVQ
;
A
#
# COMPACT_ATOMS: atom_id res chain seq x y z
N MET A 1 -1.99 10.24 -18.05
CA MET A 1 -2.96 9.23 -18.52
C MET A 1 -3.75 8.77 -17.32
N LEU A 2 -5.08 8.69 -17.42
CA LEU A 2 -5.85 7.89 -16.46
C LEU A 2 -5.49 6.43 -16.76
N GLY A 3 -4.93 5.73 -15.77
CA GLY A 3 -4.06 4.56 -15.98
C GLY A 3 -4.68 3.31 -16.62
N ASN A 4 -5.97 3.30 -16.96
CA ASN A 4 -6.72 2.07 -17.25
C ASN A 4 -7.37 2.04 -18.66
N THR A 5 -7.01 2.94 -19.57
CA THR A 5 -7.60 3.02 -20.92
C THR A 5 -6.55 3.03 -22.01
N ASP A 6 -6.75 2.22 -23.06
CA ASP A 6 -5.93 2.27 -24.27
C ASP A 6 -6.55 3.24 -25.28
N VAL A 7 -5.70 4.00 -25.96
CA VAL A 7 -6.09 4.83 -27.10
C VAL A 7 -6.63 3.94 -28.24
N ILE A 8 -7.87 4.19 -28.67
CA ILE A 8 -8.45 3.59 -29.87
C ILE A 8 -8.13 4.49 -31.06
N ASP A 9 -7.51 3.95 -32.10
CA ASP A 9 -7.12 4.72 -33.30
C ASP A 9 -6.20 5.91 -32.96
N PRO A 10 -4.93 5.65 -32.57
CA PRO A 10 -3.98 6.69 -32.19
C PRO A 10 -3.65 7.66 -33.34
N THR A 11 -3.98 7.29 -34.57
CA THR A 11 -3.65 8.05 -35.77
C THR A 11 -4.75 9.05 -36.14
N ASN A 12 -6.03 8.69 -35.98
CA ASN A 12 -7.16 9.55 -36.39
C ASN A 12 -8.10 9.94 -35.25
N GLY A 13 -7.88 9.45 -34.03
CA GLY A 13 -8.80 9.66 -32.91
C GLY A 13 -8.81 11.07 -32.31
N ASN A 14 -7.94 12.00 -32.76
CA ASN A 14 -7.87 13.39 -32.28
C ASN A 14 -7.94 13.51 -30.74
N TYR A 15 -6.98 12.87 -30.06
CA TYR A 15 -6.86 12.94 -28.61
C TYR A 15 -6.21 14.26 -28.19
N ASN A 16 -6.75 14.91 -27.15
CA ASN A 16 -6.12 16.07 -26.54
C ASN A 16 -4.91 15.67 -25.67
N ASN A 17 -4.22 16.65 -25.10
CA ASN A 17 -3.07 16.44 -24.21
C ASN A 17 -3.37 15.67 -22.91
N ARG A 18 -4.66 15.43 -22.59
CA ARG A 18 -5.10 14.59 -21.47
C ARG A 18 -5.48 13.17 -21.90
N GLY A 19 -5.34 12.84 -23.18
CA GLY A 19 -5.70 11.53 -23.74
C GLY A 19 -7.21 11.35 -23.95
N HIS A 20 -7.98 12.45 -24.10
CA HIS A 20 -9.41 12.40 -24.38
C HIS A 20 -9.71 12.76 -25.84
N SER A 21 -10.48 11.92 -26.51
CA SER A 21 -11.05 12.07 -27.86
C SER A 21 -12.53 12.43 -27.77
N ASN A 22 -13.00 13.31 -28.65
CA ASN A 22 -14.44 13.60 -28.76
C ASN A 22 -15.25 12.42 -29.31
N LEU A 23 -14.61 11.46 -29.97
CA LEU A 23 -15.25 10.30 -30.55
C LEU A 23 -15.15 9.06 -29.66
N TYR A 24 -14.00 8.88 -28.99
CA TYR A 24 -13.69 7.68 -28.21
C TYR A 24 -13.58 7.92 -26.70
N GLY A 25 -13.82 9.14 -26.22
CA GLY A 25 -13.56 9.50 -24.82
C GLY A 25 -12.09 9.26 -24.46
N TYR A 26 -11.80 8.62 -23.33
CA TYR A 26 -10.43 8.22 -22.96
C TYR A 26 -9.90 6.99 -23.71
N GLY A 27 -10.65 6.45 -24.66
CA GLY A 27 -10.32 5.22 -25.39
C GLY A 27 -11.07 3.99 -24.86
N ARG A 28 -10.55 2.79 -25.13
CA ARG A 28 -11.16 1.53 -24.67
C ARG A 28 -10.68 1.23 -23.27
N ALA A 29 -11.58 0.72 -22.43
CA ALA A 29 -11.18 0.15 -21.15
C ALA A 29 -10.18 -0.99 -21.40
N ASN A 30 -8.99 -0.87 -20.82
CA ASN A 30 -8.02 -1.96 -20.83
C ASN A 30 -8.33 -2.84 -19.63
N ALA A 31 -9.10 -3.90 -19.86
CA ALA A 31 -9.52 -4.82 -18.80
C ALA A 31 -8.31 -5.47 -18.09
N ALA A 32 -7.20 -5.73 -18.78
CA ALA A 32 -6.00 -6.30 -18.16
C ALA A 32 -5.30 -5.29 -17.24
N SER A 33 -5.21 -4.02 -17.63
CA SER A 33 -4.67 -2.94 -16.78
C SER A 33 -5.60 -2.62 -15.60
N ALA A 34 -6.92 -2.59 -15.84
CA ALA A 34 -7.91 -2.41 -14.79
C ALA A 34 -7.91 -3.58 -13.79
N VAL A 35 -7.77 -4.83 -14.26
CA VAL A 35 -7.64 -6.00 -13.40
C VAL A 35 -6.29 -6.01 -12.70
N SER A 36 -5.19 -5.68 -13.36
CA SER A 36 -3.86 -5.59 -12.73
C SER A 36 -3.82 -4.53 -11.62
N GLY A 37 -4.52 -3.41 -11.77
CA GLY A 37 -4.68 -2.41 -10.71
C GLY A 37 -5.67 -2.82 -9.61
N ALA A 38 -6.56 -3.78 -9.88
CA ALA A 38 -7.56 -4.28 -8.94
C ALA A 38 -7.17 -5.63 -8.30
N THR A 39 -6.10 -6.27 -8.77
CA THR A 39 -5.62 -7.54 -8.23
C THR A 39 -4.83 -7.21 -6.98
N ARG A 40 -5.39 -7.52 -5.83
CA ARG A 40 -4.69 -7.49 -4.55
C ARG A 40 -3.51 -8.45 -4.63
N VAL A 41 -2.30 -7.97 -4.34
CA VAL A 41 -1.10 -8.79 -4.37
C VAL A 41 -0.56 -8.85 -2.95
N ASP A 42 -1.17 -9.74 -2.15
CA ASP A 42 -0.75 -10.11 -0.79
C ASP A 42 0.56 -10.92 -0.83
N SER A 43 1.61 -10.33 -1.39
CA SER A 43 2.91 -10.96 -1.57
C SER A 43 3.97 -10.44 -0.60
N VAL A 44 3.71 -9.30 0.05
CA VAL A 44 4.65 -8.72 1.02
C VAL A 44 4.44 -9.41 2.37
N ALA A 45 5.52 -9.83 3.01
CA ALA A 45 5.47 -10.39 4.35
C ALA A 45 5.86 -9.31 5.37
N LEU A 46 4.94 -9.02 6.29
CA LEU A 46 5.18 -8.16 7.45
C LEU A 46 5.31 -9.02 8.71
N SER A 47 6.34 -8.77 9.49
CA SER A 47 6.58 -9.44 10.77
C SER A 47 7.19 -8.47 11.78
N GLY A 48 7.25 -8.85 13.05
CA GLY A 48 7.96 -8.05 14.05
C GLY A 48 7.36 -8.18 15.44
N THR A 49 7.32 -7.04 16.13
CA THR A 49 6.85 -6.97 17.53
C THR A 49 5.35 -7.27 17.60
N SER A 50 4.96 -8.35 18.28
CA SER A 50 3.56 -8.70 18.53
C SER A 50 3.06 -8.24 19.90
N MET A 51 3.98 -7.98 20.84
CA MET A 51 3.70 -7.40 22.15
C MET A 51 4.73 -6.31 22.45
N GLY A 52 4.27 -5.07 22.61
CA GLY A 52 5.12 -3.92 22.94
C GLY A 52 4.76 -3.34 24.30
N SER A 53 5.76 -3.00 25.10
CA SER A 53 5.53 -2.30 26.37
C SER A 53 5.57 -0.78 26.17
N VAL A 54 4.75 -0.04 26.89
CA VAL A 54 4.84 1.43 26.94
C VAL A 54 6.28 1.86 27.28
N GLY A 55 6.79 2.85 26.55
CA GLY A 55 8.14 3.37 26.71
C GLY A 55 9.23 2.53 26.03
N SER A 56 8.91 1.33 25.51
CA SER A 56 9.80 0.55 24.66
C SER A 56 9.60 0.85 23.19
N THR A 57 10.55 0.50 22.34
CA THR A 57 10.41 0.57 20.88
C THR A 57 9.80 -0.72 20.33
N ALA A 58 9.09 -0.63 19.22
CA ALA A 58 8.64 -1.78 18.44
C ALA A 58 9.40 -1.80 17.10
N THR A 59 9.80 -2.99 16.65
CA THR A 59 10.45 -3.21 15.36
C THR A 59 9.59 -4.07 14.47
N PHE A 60 9.51 -3.69 13.18
CA PHE A 60 8.78 -4.40 12.14
C PHE A 60 9.65 -4.56 10.91
N ASP A 61 9.63 -5.77 10.36
CA ASP A 61 10.41 -6.19 9.22
C ASP A 61 9.48 -6.49 8.04
N ILE A 62 9.85 -5.93 6.89
CA ILE A 62 9.20 -6.09 5.60
C ILE A 62 10.08 -7.01 4.76
N SER A 63 9.50 -8.03 4.16
CA SER A 63 10.21 -8.99 3.30
C SER A 63 9.32 -9.48 2.15
N ALA A 64 9.90 -10.24 1.22
CA ALA A 64 9.24 -10.70 0.00
C ALA A 64 8.66 -9.56 -0.87
N ALA A 65 9.15 -8.34 -0.68
CA ALA A 65 8.77 -7.18 -1.45
C ALA A 65 9.62 -7.04 -2.73
N PRO A 66 9.19 -6.26 -3.73
CA PRO A 66 10.06 -5.89 -4.84
C PRO A 66 11.33 -5.17 -4.33
N ALA A 67 12.47 -5.45 -4.96
CA ALA A 67 13.75 -4.83 -4.60
C ALA A 67 13.81 -3.34 -4.98
N ASN A 68 14.47 -2.52 -4.16
CA ASN A 68 14.60 -1.07 -4.34
C ASN A 68 13.26 -0.34 -4.55
N ALA A 69 12.19 -0.84 -3.94
CA ALA A 69 10.84 -0.31 -4.05
C ALA A 69 10.51 0.61 -2.88
N THR A 70 9.61 1.56 -3.11
CA THR A 70 9.14 2.44 -2.02
C THR A 70 8.14 1.69 -1.18
N TRP A 71 8.29 1.71 0.14
CA TRP A 71 7.33 1.15 1.07
C TRP A 71 6.73 2.21 1.99
N ASN A 72 5.51 1.94 2.44
CA ASN A 72 4.79 2.68 3.45
C ASN A 72 4.27 1.69 4.49
N LEU A 73 4.51 1.97 5.77
CA LEU A 73 3.93 1.22 6.88
C LEU A 73 2.74 2.01 7.42
N TYR A 74 1.56 1.43 7.31
CA TYR A 74 0.32 2.01 7.83
C TYR A 74 -0.10 1.33 9.12
N TRP A 75 -0.92 2.04 9.89
CA TRP A 75 -1.57 1.48 11.06
C TRP A 75 -3.02 1.93 11.21
N SER A 76 -3.80 1.11 11.92
CA SER A 76 -5.16 1.41 12.33
C SER A 76 -5.56 0.70 13.62
N TRP A 77 -6.70 1.12 14.19
CA TRP A 77 -7.37 0.45 15.30
C TRP A 77 -8.32 -0.67 14.87
N LYS A 78 -8.52 -0.88 13.57
CA LYS A 78 -9.50 -1.84 13.03
C LYS A 78 -8.99 -2.54 11.77
N THR A 79 -9.60 -3.69 11.46
CA THR A 79 -9.35 -4.53 10.26
C THR A 79 -10.56 -4.57 9.32
N ASN A 80 -11.32 -3.48 9.23
CA ASN A 80 -12.53 -3.42 8.41
C ASN A 80 -12.27 -2.90 6.98
N GLY A 81 -11.01 -2.99 6.52
CA GLY A 81 -10.57 -2.54 5.21
C GLY A 81 -10.48 -1.02 5.03
N SER A 82 -9.60 -0.59 4.13
CA SER A 82 -9.50 0.77 3.62
C SER A 82 -9.00 0.79 2.18
N VAL A 83 -8.93 1.98 1.57
CA VAL A 83 -8.36 2.17 0.25
C VAL A 83 -7.31 3.28 0.32
N VAL A 84 -6.10 3.00 -0.15
CA VAL A 84 -5.01 3.97 -0.29
C VAL A 84 -4.94 4.47 -1.74
N ASN A 85 -4.67 5.77 -1.89
CA ASN A 85 -4.58 6.44 -3.19
C ASN A 85 -5.82 6.26 -4.10
N GLY A 86 -6.97 5.95 -3.49
CA GLY A 86 -8.25 5.77 -4.17
C GLY A 86 -8.38 4.50 -4.99
N LEU A 87 -7.37 3.60 -4.99
CA LEU A 87 -7.35 2.42 -5.86
C LEU A 87 -6.92 1.12 -5.17
N HIS A 88 -5.95 1.14 -4.25
CA HIS A 88 -5.43 -0.09 -3.65
C HIS A 88 -6.10 -0.40 -2.30
N PRO A 89 -6.75 -1.58 -2.14
CA PRO A 89 -7.35 -1.97 -0.87
C PRO A 89 -6.25 -2.35 0.14
N LEU A 90 -6.46 -1.99 1.40
CA LEU A 90 -5.74 -2.56 2.55
C LEU A 90 -6.76 -3.29 3.42
N ASP A 91 -6.31 -4.30 4.15
CA ASP A 91 -7.13 -5.03 5.13
C ASP A 91 -7.38 -4.22 6.42
N ILE A 92 -6.45 -3.33 6.79
CA ILE A 92 -6.63 -2.39 7.91
C ILE A 92 -7.55 -1.23 7.53
N GLY A 93 -8.34 -0.72 8.49
CA GLY A 93 -9.54 0.05 8.13
C GLY A 93 -10.12 1.10 9.07
N GLY A 94 -11.10 1.83 8.55
CA GLY A 94 -11.86 2.89 9.23
C GLY A 94 -11.14 4.25 9.23
N LYS A 95 -9.96 4.32 9.85
CA LYS A 95 -9.03 5.45 9.70
C LYS A 95 -7.60 4.89 9.74
N ILE A 96 -6.90 5.02 8.63
CA ILE A 96 -5.50 4.61 8.51
C ILE A 96 -4.58 5.79 8.74
N HIS A 97 -3.39 5.50 9.24
CA HIS A 97 -2.37 6.48 9.57
C HIS A 97 -1.02 5.97 9.05
N LEU A 98 -0.25 6.83 8.39
CA LEU A 98 1.12 6.51 7.99
C LEU A 98 2.04 6.55 9.22
N LEU A 99 2.73 5.44 9.52
CA LEU A 99 3.80 5.40 10.52
C LEU A 99 5.13 5.83 9.93
N ALA A 100 5.48 5.22 8.79
CA ALA A 100 6.81 5.31 8.23
C ALA A 100 6.80 5.05 6.72
N THR A 101 7.85 5.51 6.06
CA THR A 101 8.13 5.24 4.66
C THR A 101 9.63 5.01 4.48
N GLY A 102 10.00 4.28 3.43
CA GLY A 102 11.39 4.07 3.08
C GLY A 102 11.53 3.35 1.74
N GLN A 103 12.71 2.80 1.50
CA GLN A 103 12.96 1.90 0.38
C GLN A 103 13.35 0.52 0.87
N THR A 104 12.93 -0.52 0.15
CA THR A 104 13.47 -1.86 0.31
C THR A 104 14.88 -1.93 -0.25
N ASP A 105 15.68 -2.84 0.26
CA ASP A 105 17.03 -3.09 -0.25
C ASP A 105 17.01 -3.92 -1.55
N SER A 106 18.20 -4.33 -2.00
CA SER A 106 18.35 -5.16 -3.21
C SER A 106 17.77 -6.57 -3.07
N ALA A 107 17.51 -7.04 -1.84
CA ALA A 107 16.87 -8.31 -1.56
C ALA A 107 15.35 -8.19 -1.39
N GLY A 108 14.78 -6.97 -1.48
CA GLY A 108 13.35 -6.76 -1.26
C GLY A 108 12.98 -6.78 0.22
N THR A 109 13.89 -6.36 1.09
CA THR A 109 13.68 -6.30 2.54
C THR A 109 13.80 -4.89 3.08
N ALA A 110 13.13 -4.60 4.19
CA ALA A 110 13.29 -3.37 4.96
C ALA A 110 12.98 -3.62 6.43
N SER A 111 13.44 -2.72 7.30
CA SER A 111 13.10 -2.74 8.72
C SER A 111 12.80 -1.32 9.20
N TRP A 112 11.81 -1.20 10.09
CA TRP A 112 11.50 0.05 10.75
C TRP A 112 11.37 -0.18 12.25
N THR A 113 11.95 0.72 13.04
CA THR A 113 11.83 0.74 14.50
C THR A 113 11.14 2.03 14.92
N SER A 114 10.11 1.90 15.77
CA SER A 114 9.33 3.02 16.27
C SER A 114 10.11 3.87 17.27
N ALA A 115 9.65 5.11 17.46
CA ALA A 115 9.91 5.80 18.72
C ALA A 115 9.29 5.02 19.91
N PRO A 116 9.68 5.31 21.16
CA PRO A 116 9.06 4.70 22.33
C PRO A 116 7.53 4.76 22.29
N LEU A 117 6.86 3.63 22.54
CA LEU A 117 5.42 3.51 22.50
C LEU A 117 4.79 4.43 23.56
N PRO A 118 3.87 5.34 23.17
CA PRO A 118 3.29 6.29 24.11
C PRO A 118 2.34 5.60 25.10
N SER A 119 2.23 6.12 26.31
CA SER A 119 1.32 5.58 27.33
C SER A 119 -0.15 5.60 26.92
N GLY A 120 -0.55 6.55 26.06
CA GLY A 120 -1.91 6.68 25.56
C GLY A 120 -2.43 5.51 24.73
N ILE A 121 -1.54 4.59 24.31
CA ILE A 121 -1.93 3.39 23.56
C ILE A 121 -1.86 2.09 24.37
N SER A 122 -1.54 2.16 25.67
CA SER A 122 -1.56 0.99 26.58
C SER A 122 -2.94 0.29 26.59
N GLY A 123 -2.91 -1.03 26.64
CA GLY A 123 -4.10 -1.89 26.67
C GLY A 123 -4.84 -1.96 25.32
N ARG A 124 -4.24 -1.48 24.23
CA ARG A 124 -4.84 -1.49 22.89
C ARG A 124 -4.11 -2.43 21.95
N SER A 125 -4.84 -2.93 20.97
CA SER A 125 -4.26 -3.58 19.79
C SER A 125 -4.13 -2.58 18.65
N VAL A 126 -2.97 -2.58 18.00
CA VAL A 126 -2.68 -1.84 16.79
C VAL A 126 -2.56 -2.84 15.65
N TYR A 127 -3.25 -2.57 14.54
CA TYR A 127 -3.13 -3.34 13.31
C TYR A 127 -2.24 -2.57 12.35
N LEU A 128 -1.24 -3.25 11.80
CA LEU A 128 -0.26 -2.69 10.88
C LEU A 128 -0.32 -3.40 9.54
N GLU A 129 -0.03 -2.68 8.48
CA GLU A 129 0.01 -3.24 7.13
C GLU A 129 1.06 -2.50 6.31
N ALA A 130 1.88 -3.26 5.58
CA ALA A 130 2.90 -2.70 4.70
C ALA A 130 2.33 -2.62 3.28
N LEU A 131 2.49 -1.46 2.66
CA LEU A 131 2.23 -1.23 1.24
C LEU A 131 3.55 -0.94 0.54
N VAL A 132 3.85 -1.67 -0.53
CA VAL A 132 5.04 -1.48 -1.34
C VAL A 132 4.63 -1.14 -2.76
N SER A 133 5.11 -0.01 -3.27
CA SER A 133 4.83 0.47 -4.62
C SER A 133 6.06 0.31 -5.52
N HIS A 134 5.89 -0.36 -6.66
CA HIS A 134 6.96 -0.61 -7.63
C HIS A 134 6.42 -0.62 -9.06
N ASN A 135 7.02 0.18 -9.95
CA ASN A 135 6.64 0.26 -11.38
C ASN A 135 5.14 0.46 -11.65
N GLY A 136 4.45 1.22 -10.80
CA GLY A 136 3.02 1.48 -10.93
C GLY A 136 2.10 0.35 -10.45
N LEU A 137 2.66 -0.67 -9.80
CA LEU A 137 1.93 -1.71 -9.08
C LEU A 137 2.11 -1.53 -7.58
N ASP A 138 1.07 -1.91 -6.84
CA ASP A 138 1.04 -1.88 -5.38
C ASP A 138 0.93 -3.33 -4.86
N PHE A 139 1.74 -3.64 -3.86
CA PHE A 139 1.85 -4.94 -3.20
C PHE A 139 1.68 -4.73 -1.70
N ASP A 140 0.80 -5.51 -1.06
CA ASP A 140 0.51 -5.38 0.36
C ASP A 140 0.83 -6.65 1.13
N SER A 141 0.80 -6.51 2.45
CA SER A 141 0.91 -7.62 3.40
C SER A 141 -0.45 -7.93 4.02
N ASP A 142 -0.60 -9.12 4.60
CA ASP A 142 -1.66 -9.34 5.58
C ASP A 142 -1.47 -8.41 6.81
N PRO A 143 -2.55 -8.08 7.56
CA PRO A 143 -2.45 -7.31 8.79
C PRO A 143 -1.60 -8.00 9.85
N TRP A 144 -0.61 -7.26 10.36
CA TRP A 144 0.10 -7.63 11.56
C TRP A 144 -0.57 -7.02 12.80
N VAL A 145 -0.79 -7.83 13.83
CA VAL A 145 -1.35 -7.35 15.10
C VAL A 145 -0.26 -7.21 16.16
N MET A 146 -0.20 -6.02 16.77
CA MET A 146 0.59 -5.77 17.96
C MET A 146 -0.32 -5.39 19.12
N SER A 147 -0.16 -6.06 20.27
CA SER A 147 -0.80 -5.64 21.53
C SER A 147 0.16 -4.78 22.34
N VAL A 148 -0.34 -3.67 22.91
CA VAL A 148 0.48 -2.77 23.74
C VAL A 148 0.11 -2.92 25.22
N GLN A 149 1.12 -3.09 26.07
CA GLN A 149 0.99 -3.25 27.52
C GLN A 149 1.57 -2.03 28.24
#